data_AF-A0A519RTK3-F1
#
_entry.id   AF-A0A519RTK3-F1
#
_cell.length_a   1.000
_cell.length_b   1.000
_cell.length_c   1.000
_cell.angle_alpha   90.00
_cell.angle_beta   90.00
_cell.angle_gamma   90.00
#
_symmetry.space_group_name_H-M   'P 1'
#
loop_
_entity.id
_entity.type
_entity.pdbx_description
1 polymer ?
#
loop_
_entity_poly.entity_id
_entity_poly.type
_entity_poly.pdbx_seq_one_letter_code
_entity_poly.pdbx_strand_id
1 'polypeptide(L)' 'TAMMCDETGRHLVMMPHIERSLFQWHWANYPAGRKDEVSPWMEAFVNARKWIEEK' A
#
# COMPACT_ATOMS: atom_id res chain seq x y z
N THR A 1 -2.76 -11.46 13.42
CA THR A 1 -2.16 -11.04 12.14
C THR A 1 -3.20 -10.33 11.30
N ALA A 2 -2.94 -9.12 10.79
CA ALA A 2 -3.92 -8.32 10.04
C ALA A 2 -3.76 -8.41 8.51
N MET A 3 -2.72 -9.10 8.04
CA MET A 3 -2.38 -9.34 6.64
C MET A 3 -1.85 -10.76 6.48
N MET A 4 -2.33 -11.52 5.51
CA MET A 4 -1.88 -12.89 5.24
C MET A 4 -1.64 -13.06 3.76
N CYS A 5 -0.56 -13.77 3.41
CA CYS A 5 -0.23 -14.10 2.05
C CYS A 5 -0.13 -15.62 1.86
N ASP A 6 -0.44 -16.11 0.66
CA ASP A 6 -0.18 -17.51 0.32
C ASP A 6 1.33 -17.79 0.19
N GLU A 7 1.71 -19.07 0.16
CA GLU A 7 3.13 -19.48 0.08
C GLU A 7 3.83 -18.95 -1.18
N THR A 8 3.08 -18.64 -2.24
CA THR A 8 3.63 -18.11 -3.49
C THR A 8 3.82 -16.60 -3.50
N GLY A 9 3.29 -15.88 -2.52
CA GLY A 9 3.37 -14.43 -2.46
C GLY A 9 2.40 -13.68 -3.39
N ARG A 10 1.48 -14.38 -4.07
CA ARG A 10 0.65 -13.81 -5.16
C ARG A 10 -0.70 -13.32 -4.68
N HIS A 11 -1.21 -13.88 -3.59
CA HIS A 11 -2.49 -13.50 -3.02
C HIS A 11 -2.29 -12.96 -1.62
N LEU A 12 -2.45 -11.66 -1.46
CA LEU A 12 -2.40 -10.97 -0.18
C LEU A 12 -3.82 -10.56 0.23
N VAL A 13 -4.26 -11.01 1.39
CA VAL A 13 -5.49 -10.53 2.03
C VAL A 13 -5.13 -9.65 3.22
N MET A 14 -5.90 -8.59 3.43
CA MET A 14 -5.65 -7.64 4.51
C MET A 14 -6.93 -7.03 5.05
N MET A 15 -6.94 -6.75 6.36
CA MET A 15 -8.01 -5.99 7.02
C MET A 15 -7.85 -4.46 6.87
N PRO A 16 -6.64 -3.88 6.89
CA PRO A 16 -6.46 -2.46 6.63
C PRO A 16 -6.88 -2.07 5.21
N HIS A 17 -7.58 -0.95 5.09
CA HIS A 17 -7.97 -0.36 3.82
C HIS A 17 -6.87 0.57 3.30
N ILE A 18 -5.80 -0.01 2.75
CA ILE A 18 -4.64 0.73 2.26
C ILE A 18 -5.00 1.64 1.07
N GLU A 19 -6.05 1.30 0.33
CA GLU A 19 -6.62 2.09 -0.75
C GLU A 19 -7.30 3.37 -0.28
N ARG A 20 -7.71 3.44 1.00
CA ARG A 20 -8.24 4.66 1.61
C ARG A 20 -7.15 5.55 2.19
N SER A 21 -5.91 5.09 2.21
CA SER A 21 -4.82 5.78 2.89
C SER A 21 -3.80 6.36 1.90
N LEU A 22 -4.22 6.72 0.67
CA LEU A 22 -3.33 7.13 -0.42
C LEU A 22 -2.70 8.51 -0.28
N PHE A 23 -3.40 9.50 0.27
CA PHE A 23 -2.89 10.87 0.39
C PHE A 23 -2.68 11.25 1.86
N GLN A 24 -1.80 12.21 2.13
CA GLN A 24 -1.49 12.66 3.49
C GLN A 24 -2.75 13.07 4.27
N TRP A 25 -3.68 13.77 3.62
CA TRP A 25 -4.92 14.26 4.22
C TRP A 25 -5.97 13.16 4.47
N HIS A 26 -5.75 11.93 4.01
CA HIS A 26 -6.58 10.79 4.40
C HIS A 26 -6.26 10.29 5.82
N TRP A 27 -5.08 10.64 6.35
CA TRP A 27 -4.60 10.13 7.62
C TRP A 27 -4.97 11.10 8.74
N ALA A 28 -5.52 10.58 9.83
CA ALA A 28 -5.80 11.38 11.03
C ALA A 28 -4.52 11.96 11.67
N ASN A 29 -3.38 11.29 11.44
CA ASN A 29 -2.06 11.74 11.87
C ASN A 29 -1.04 11.37 10.79
N TYR A 30 -0.35 12.37 10.24
CA TYR A 30 0.73 12.20 9.27
C TYR A 30 2.01 12.82 9.83
N PRO A 31 3.19 12.20 9.68
CA PRO A 31 4.41 12.72 10.28
C PRO A 31 4.74 14.14 9.82
N ALA A 32 5.02 15.03 10.77
CA ALA A 32 5.29 16.44 10.51
C ALA A 32 6.50 16.64 9.59
N GLY A 33 6.40 17.60 8.66
CA GLY A 33 7.49 17.95 7.75
C GLY A 33 7.65 17.02 6.53
N ARG A 34 6.88 15.94 6.44
CA ARG A 34 6.85 15.11 5.22
C ARG A 34 6.14 15.82 4.08
N LYS A 35 6.68 15.66 2.87
CA LYS A 35 6.16 16.24 1.62
C LYS A 35 5.94 15.16 0.57
N ASP A 36 5.42 14.01 0.99
CA ASP A 36 5.10 12.93 0.06
C ASP A 36 3.89 13.30 -0.80
N GLU A 37 3.98 13.01 -2.10
CA GLU A 37 2.87 13.15 -3.04
C GLU A 37 1.77 12.11 -2.76
N VAL A 38 2.18 10.89 -2.40
CA VAL A 38 1.34 9.75 -2.01
C VAL A 38 1.95 9.04 -0.81
N SER A 39 1.12 8.35 -0.03
CA SER A 39 1.58 7.63 1.15
C SER A 39 2.39 6.38 0.78
N PRO A 40 3.15 5.80 1.75
CA PRO A 40 3.88 4.55 1.54
C PRO A 40 3.00 3.37 1.09
N TRP A 41 1.69 3.41 1.37
CA TRP A 41 0.77 2.35 0.95
C TRP A 41 0.61 2.25 -0.56
N MET A 42 0.91 3.31 -1.31
CA MET A 42 0.89 3.29 -2.77
C MET A 42 1.90 2.28 -3.36
N GLU A 43 2.98 1.98 -2.64
CA GLU A 43 4.02 1.04 -3.07
C GLU A 43 3.46 -0.36 -3.37
N ALA A 44 2.44 -0.80 -2.63
CA ALA A 44 1.77 -2.08 -2.88
C ALA A 44 1.13 -2.14 -4.29
N PHE A 45 0.50 -1.05 -4.73
CA PHE A 45 -0.13 -0.95 -6.04
C PHE A 45 0.91 -0.80 -7.16
N VAL A 46 1.97 -0.03 -6.91
CA VAL A 46 3.09 0.11 -7.85
C VAL A 46 3.78 -1.23 -8.09
N ASN A 47 4.01 -2.02 -7.04
CA ASN A 47 4.62 -3.34 -7.15
C ASN A 47 3.72 -4.33 -7.90
N ALA A 48 2.41 -4.31 -7.65
CA ALA A 48 1.46 -5.11 -8.42
C ALA A 48 1.51 -4.78 -9.92
N ARG A 49 1.56 -3.49 -10.28
CA ARG A 49 1.70 -3.06 -11.68
C ARG A 49 3.01 -3.53 -12.30
N LYS A 50 4.15 -3.26 -11.64
CA LYS A 50 5.49 -3.66 -12.13
C LYS A 50 5.57 -5.18 -12.37
N TRP A 51 5.00 -5.97 -11.46
CA TRP A 51 4.98 -7.42 -11.61
C TRP A 51 4.22 -7.89 -12.86
N ILE A 52 3.09 -7.24 -13.20
CA ILE A 52 2.35 -7.53 -14.43
C ILE A 52 3.10 -7.05 -15.67
N GLU A 53 3.87 -5.96 -15.59
CA GLU A 53 4.66 -5.43 -16.72
C GLU A 53 5.92 -6.27 -17.02
N GLU A 54 6.49 -6.93 -16.01
CA GLU A 54 7.65 -7.82 -16.15
C GLU A 54 7.27 -9.25 -16.60
N LYS A 55 5.97 -9.52 -16.78
CA LYS A 55 5.40 -10.81 -17.21
C LYS A 55 5.22 -10.87 -18.72
#